data_AF-A0A3Q9G2D5-F1
#
_entry.id   AF-A0A3Q9G2D5-F1
#
_cell.length_a   1.000
_cell.length_b   1.000
_cell.length_c   1.000
_cell.angle_alpha   90.00
_cell.angle_beta   90.00
_cell.angle_gamma   90.00
#
_symmetry.space_group_name_H-M   'P 1'
#
loop_
_entity.id
_entity.type
_entity.pdbx_description
1 polymer ?
#
loop_
_entity_poly.entity_id
_entity_poly.type
_entity_poly.pdbx_seq_one_letter_code
_entity_poly.pdbx_strand_id
1 'polypeptide(L)'
;MENLDNVGALDQLPPTFGAMIAQELAQPRQGTAGALLLHSCVPVSEFSESWPTGIQVQIHGMDRDEFFLEDLPAAKELSQRDEAELFLYPGDQHLFTDSSLGAYDPEASALLISRVKELLAHIPTN
;
A
#
# COMPACT_ATOMS: atom_id res chain seq x y z
N MET A 1 39.11 8.96 -8.90
CA MET A 1 38.59 8.68 -7.55
C MET A 1 37.71 9.84 -7.18
N GLU A 2 36.47 9.85 -7.66
CA GLU A 2 35.40 10.70 -7.13
C GLU A 2 34.13 9.86 -7.18
N ASN A 3 33.60 9.60 -6.00
CA ASN A 3 32.47 8.73 -5.73
C ASN A 3 31.75 9.39 -4.56
N LEU A 4 30.42 9.17 -4.49
CA LEU A 4 29.47 9.66 -3.48
C LEU A 4 28.92 11.07 -3.77
N ASP A 5 27.86 11.15 -4.59
CA ASP A 5 26.88 12.26 -4.55
C ASP A 5 25.55 11.89 -5.26
N ASN A 6 25.13 10.61 -5.22
CA ASN A 6 23.88 10.20 -5.87
C ASN A 6 22.92 9.42 -4.97
N VAL A 7 23.02 9.65 -3.65
CA VAL A 7 22.09 9.07 -2.66
C VAL A 7 20.92 10.04 -2.37
N GLY A 8 21.03 11.32 -2.72
CA GLY A 8 20.00 12.33 -2.45
C GLY A 8 18.91 12.53 -3.53
N ALA A 9 19.01 11.86 -4.68
CA ALA A 9 18.09 12.07 -5.79
C ALA A 9 16.87 11.12 -5.80
N LEU A 10 16.89 10.05 -5.00
CA LEU A 10 15.78 9.10 -4.90
C LEU A 10 14.80 9.42 -3.76
N ASP A 11 15.19 10.33 -2.85
CA ASP A 11 14.40 10.81 -1.71
C ASP A 11 13.30 11.82 -2.10
N GLN A 12 13.15 12.10 -3.40
CA GLN A 12 12.24 13.12 -3.96
C GLN A 12 11.27 12.53 -5.00
N LEU A 13 11.06 11.21 -4.99
CA LEU A 13 9.95 10.65 -5.75
C LEU A 13 8.64 11.08 -5.05
N PRO A 14 7.69 11.71 -5.77
CA PRO A 14 6.41 12.11 -5.19
C PRO A 14 5.70 10.87 -4.59
N PRO A 15 4.82 11.06 -3.59
CA PRO A 15 4.09 9.98 -2.94
C PRO A 15 3.56 9.04 -4.01
N THR A 16 3.85 7.76 -3.81
CA THR A 16 3.70 6.72 -4.82
C THR A 16 2.38 6.81 -5.57
N PHE A 17 2.45 7.26 -6.83
CA PHE A 17 1.32 7.26 -7.75
C PHE A 17 0.65 5.88 -7.85
N GLY A 18 1.38 4.80 -7.60
CA GLY A 18 0.88 3.43 -7.66
C GLY A 18 -0.33 3.14 -6.76
N ALA A 19 -0.36 3.69 -5.54
CA ALA A 19 -1.49 3.49 -4.62
C ALA A 19 -2.74 4.26 -5.07
N MET A 20 -2.56 5.50 -5.53
CA MET A 20 -3.64 6.33 -6.07
C MET A 20 -4.25 5.68 -7.32
N ILE A 21 -3.42 5.22 -8.25
CA ILE A 21 -3.87 4.50 -9.46
C ILE A 21 -4.55 3.17 -9.09
N ALA A 22 -4.07 2.46 -8.06
CA ALA A 22 -4.72 1.24 -7.58
C ALA A 22 -6.10 1.51 -6.99
N GLN A 23 -6.28 2.57 -6.19
CA GLN A 23 -7.59 2.98 -5.66
C GLN A 23 -8.52 3.46 -6.78
N GLU A 24 -8.03 4.26 -7.72
CA GLU A 24 -8.79 4.74 -8.89
C GLU A 24 -9.26 3.59 -9.78
N LEU A 25 -8.44 2.55 -9.98
CA LEU A 25 -8.79 1.40 -10.81
C LEU A 25 -9.70 0.39 -10.09
N ALA A 26 -9.58 0.24 -8.77
CA ALA A 26 -10.33 -0.74 -8.00
C ALA A 26 -11.76 -0.29 -7.66
N GLN A 27 -11.96 0.99 -7.32
CA GLN A 27 -13.25 1.50 -6.85
C GLN A 27 -14.40 1.47 -7.89
N PRO A 28 -14.19 1.73 -9.20
CA PRO A 28 -15.29 1.77 -10.17
C PRO A 28 -15.54 0.44 -10.91
N ARG A 29 -14.74 -0.61 -10.71
CA ARG A 29 -14.73 -1.78 -11.62
C ARG A 29 -15.44 -3.00 -11.02
N GLN A 30 -16.57 -3.40 -11.63
CA GLN A 30 -17.17 -4.73 -11.40
C GLN A 30 -16.19 -5.83 -11.88
N GLY A 31 -15.87 -6.79 -11.01
CA GLY A 31 -14.97 -7.92 -11.32
C GLY A 31 -13.57 -7.83 -10.71
N THR A 32 -13.26 -6.78 -9.94
CA THR A 32 -12.09 -6.77 -9.05
C THR A 32 -12.28 -7.86 -8.00
N ALA A 33 -11.24 -8.65 -7.72
CA ALA A 33 -11.33 -9.72 -6.73
C ALA A 33 -10.72 -9.33 -5.37
N GLY A 34 -9.89 -8.28 -5.36
CA GLY A 34 -9.32 -7.65 -4.18
C GLY A 34 -8.47 -6.44 -4.57
N ALA A 35 -8.10 -5.61 -3.60
CA ALA A 35 -7.24 -4.46 -3.78
C ALA A 35 -6.05 -4.48 -2.81
N LEU A 36 -4.88 -4.09 -3.29
CA LEU A 36 -3.67 -3.94 -2.48
C LEU A 36 -3.25 -2.48 -2.51
N LEU A 37 -3.26 -1.83 -1.35
CA LEU A 37 -2.82 -0.47 -1.16
C LEU A 37 -1.46 -0.53 -0.47
N LEU A 38 -0.40 -0.39 -1.25
CA LEU A 38 0.96 -0.36 -0.75
C LEU A 38 1.32 1.09 -0.46
N HIS A 39 2.02 1.33 0.66
CA HIS A 39 2.70 2.57 1.06
C HIS A 39 1.87 3.87 1.04
N SER A 40 0.60 3.85 0.67
CA SER A 40 -0.29 5.01 0.66
C SER A 40 -1.76 4.59 0.66
N CYS A 41 -2.64 5.46 1.16
CA CYS A 41 -4.09 5.28 1.17
C CYS A 41 -4.80 6.63 1.21
N VAL A 42 -5.59 6.95 0.18
CA VAL A 42 -6.45 8.13 0.19
C VAL A 42 -7.85 7.82 0.74
N PRO A 43 -8.61 8.83 1.21
CA PRO A 43 -9.99 8.65 1.62
C PRO A 43 -10.85 8.02 0.51
N VAL A 44 -11.82 7.18 0.89
CA VAL A 44 -12.74 6.55 -0.08
C VAL A 44 -13.46 7.61 -0.93
N SER A 45 -13.86 8.72 -0.29
CA SER A 45 -14.52 9.86 -0.91
C SER A 45 -13.76 10.53 -2.05
N GLU A 46 -12.45 10.26 -2.17
CA GLU A 46 -11.62 10.83 -3.24
C GLU A 46 -12.05 10.33 -4.62
N PHE A 47 -12.47 9.06 -4.72
CA PHE A 47 -12.81 8.44 -6.01
C PHE A 47 -14.24 7.91 -6.08
N SER A 48 -14.91 7.68 -4.95
CA SER A 48 -16.29 7.21 -4.93
C SER A 48 -17.02 7.58 -3.63
N GLU A 49 -18.35 7.51 -3.63
CA GLU A 49 -19.14 7.69 -2.40
C GLU A 49 -18.96 6.52 -1.42
N SER A 50 -18.54 5.34 -1.89
CA SER A 50 -18.39 4.14 -1.06
C SER A 50 -17.50 3.09 -1.70
N TRP A 51 -16.79 2.34 -0.87
CA TRP A 51 -15.99 1.19 -1.34
C TRP A 51 -16.91 0.01 -1.71
N PRO A 52 -16.69 -0.66 -2.86
CA PRO A 52 -17.55 -1.76 -3.31
C PRO A 52 -17.65 -2.90 -2.28
N THR A 53 -18.84 -3.52 -2.20
CA THR A 53 -19.09 -4.64 -1.28
C THR A 53 -18.46 -5.94 -1.77
N GLY A 54 -17.96 -6.76 -0.85
CA GLY A 54 -17.35 -8.06 -1.18
C GLY A 54 -15.95 -7.99 -1.82
N ILE A 55 -15.33 -6.81 -1.87
CA ILE A 55 -13.95 -6.63 -2.33
C ILE A 55 -13.04 -6.61 -1.11
N GLN A 56 -12.17 -7.62 -0.99
CA GLN A 56 -11.15 -7.63 0.06
C GLN A 56 -10.06 -6.60 -0.24
N VAL A 57 -9.62 -5.86 0.78
CA VAL A 57 -8.59 -4.82 0.67
C VAL A 57 -7.51 -5.07 1.71
N GLN A 58 -6.25 -5.02 1.30
CA GLN A 58 -5.14 -4.94 2.24
C GLN A 58 -4.39 -3.63 2.06
N ILE A 59 -4.12 -2.96 3.18
CA ILE A 59 -3.38 -1.72 3.26
C ILE A 59 -2.06 -2.02 3.97
N HIS A 60 -0.95 -1.60 3.40
CA HIS A 60 0.39 -1.92 3.87
C HIS A 60 1.25 -0.68 3.96
N GLY A 61 1.73 -0.32 5.15
CA GLY A 61 2.62 0.83 5.35
C GLY A 61 3.54 0.63 6.55
N MET A 62 4.58 1.45 6.64
CA MET A 62 5.48 1.46 7.80
C MET A 62 4.96 2.40 8.89
N ASP A 63 5.17 2.05 10.17
CA ASP A 63 4.56 2.72 11.32
C ASP A 63 5.20 4.07 11.68
N ARG A 64 6.39 4.37 11.13
CA ARG A 64 7.12 5.64 11.30
C ARG A 64 7.45 6.31 9.97
N ASP A 65 6.90 5.83 8.86
CA ASP A 65 7.05 6.47 7.56
C ASP A 65 6.27 7.80 7.55
N GLU A 66 6.99 8.91 7.37
CA GLU A 66 6.40 10.26 7.43
C GLU A 66 5.31 10.48 6.38
N PHE A 67 5.42 9.85 5.21
CA PHE A 67 4.42 9.94 4.16
C PHE A 67 3.18 9.11 4.50
N PHE A 68 3.36 7.87 4.95
CA PHE A 68 2.23 7.02 5.32
C PHE A 68 1.52 7.50 6.58
N LEU A 69 2.20 8.22 7.47
CA LEU A 69 1.57 8.83 8.64
C LEU A 69 0.53 9.90 8.26
N GLU A 70 0.69 10.57 7.12
CA GLU A 70 -0.32 11.48 6.56
C GLU A 70 -1.57 10.72 6.07
N ASP A 71 -1.37 9.53 5.50
CA ASP A 71 -2.42 8.64 4.97
C ASP A 71 -3.06 7.73 6.04
N LEU A 72 -2.41 7.56 7.19
CA LEU A 72 -2.84 6.66 8.26
C LEU A 72 -4.28 6.89 8.74
N PRO A 73 -4.81 8.13 8.84
CA PRO A 73 -6.21 8.35 9.17
C PRO A 73 -7.16 7.71 8.16
N ALA A 74 -6.90 7.88 6.86
CA ALA A 74 -7.71 7.28 5.79
C ALA A 74 -7.59 5.75 5.78
N ALA A 75 -6.37 5.23 6.00
CA ALA A 75 -6.15 3.80 6.12
C ALA A 75 -6.92 3.18 7.31
N LYS A 76 -6.92 3.86 8.47
CA LYS A 76 -7.67 3.44 9.65
C LYS A 76 -9.17 3.46 9.42
N GLU A 77 -9.68 4.48 8.75
CA GLU A 77 -11.10 4.57 8.39
C GLU A 77 -11.51 3.43 7.46
N LEU A 78 -10.73 3.16 6.41
CA LEU A 78 -11.02 2.06 5.49
C LEU A 78 -10.98 0.70 6.20
N SER A 79 -10.02 0.49 7.12
CA SER A 79 -9.89 -0.74 7.91
C SER A 79 -11.00 -0.98 8.94
N GLN A 80 -11.96 -0.06 9.10
CA GLN A 80 -13.16 -0.31 9.92
C GLN A 80 -14.14 -1.27 9.23
N ARG A 81 -13.92 -1.58 7.95
CA ARG A 81 -14.74 -2.53 7.19
C ARG A 81 -14.25 -3.96 7.40
N ASP A 82 -15.18 -4.90 7.46
CA ASP A 82 -14.88 -6.32 7.62
C ASP A 82 -14.03 -6.87 6.46
N GLU A 83 -14.14 -6.29 5.26
CA GLU A 83 -13.35 -6.71 4.09
C GLU A 83 -12.02 -5.96 3.95
N ALA A 84 -11.61 -5.14 4.93
CA ALA A 84 -10.39 -4.34 4.85
C ALA A 84 -9.43 -4.63 6.01
N GLU A 85 -8.17 -4.89 5.69
CA GLU A 85 -7.11 -5.13 6.66
C GLU A 85 -6.01 -4.07 6.55
N LEU A 86 -5.57 -3.53 7.68
CA LEU A 86 -4.43 -2.62 7.77
C LEU A 86 -3.24 -3.31 8.44
N PHE A 87 -2.12 -3.35 7.74
CA PHE A 87 -0.86 -3.91 8.22
C PHE A 87 0.21 -2.82 8.33
N LEU A 88 0.65 -2.60 9.56
CA LEU A 88 1.78 -1.72 9.88
C LEU A 88 3.04 -2.55 10.11
N TYR A 89 4.13 -2.17 9.45
CA TYR A 89 5.45 -2.77 9.62
C TYR A 89 6.34 -1.82 10.44
N PRO A 90 7.17 -2.32 11.36
CA PRO A 90 8.14 -1.48 12.06
C PRO A 90 9.14 -0.87 11.05
N GLY A 91 9.26 0.45 11.03
CA GLY A 91 10.24 1.14 10.18
C GLY A 91 9.80 2.54 9.76
N ASP A 92 10.70 3.29 9.11
CA ASP A 92 10.48 4.67 8.66
C ASP A 92 10.63 4.85 7.15
N GLN A 93 10.71 3.76 6.38
CA GLN A 93 10.96 3.78 4.95
C GLN A 93 9.64 3.67 4.15
N HIS A 94 9.45 4.55 3.17
CA HIS A 94 8.24 4.57 2.36
C HIS A 94 8.17 3.42 1.34
N LEU A 95 9.23 3.24 0.54
CA LEU A 95 9.30 2.27 -0.56
C LEU A 95 9.94 0.95 -0.14
N PHE A 96 9.59 0.45 1.06
CA PHE A 96 10.28 -0.70 1.66
C PHE A 96 10.16 -2.02 0.88
N THR A 97 9.25 -2.09 -0.09
CA THR A 97 9.05 -3.26 -0.96
C THR A 97 9.93 -3.29 -2.21
N ASP A 98 10.60 -2.19 -2.55
CA ASP A 98 11.41 -2.10 -3.77
C ASP A 98 12.86 -2.51 -3.52
N SER A 99 13.20 -3.76 -3.90
CA SER A 99 14.55 -4.34 -3.76
C SER A 99 15.68 -3.60 -4.49
N SER A 100 15.37 -2.62 -5.34
CA SER A 100 16.37 -1.79 -6.02
C SER A 100 16.80 -0.57 -5.20
N LEU A 101 16.09 -0.25 -4.11
CA LEU A 101 16.32 0.93 -3.27
C LEU A 101 17.03 0.59 -1.96
N GLY A 102 17.73 1.57 -1.39
CA GLY A 102 18.28 1.47 -0.03
C GLY A 102 17.21 1.40 1.06
N ALA A 103 15.98 1.83 0.73
CA ALA A 103 14.80 1.74 1.58
C ALA A 103 14.25 0.30 1.72
N TYR A 104 14.73 -0.65 0.91
CA TYR A 104 14.23 -2.03 0.90
C TYR A 104 14.40 -2.71 2.27
N ASP A 105 13.28 -3.20 2.80
CA ASP A 105 13.26 -4.08 3.97
C ASP A 105 12.86 -5.49 3.53
N PRO A 106 13.80 -6.47 3.54
CA PRO A 106 13.52 -7.83 3.10
C PRO A 106 12.56 -8.60 4.02
N GLU A 107 12.53 -8.27 5.32
CA GLU A 107 11.67 -8.97 6.29
C GLU A 107 10.23 -8.49 6.17
N ALA A 108 10.02 -7.17 6.16
CA ALA A 108 8.72 -6.56 5.94
C ALA A 108 8.14 -6.95 4.57
N SER A 109 8.98 -6.94 3.53
CA SER A 109 8.58 -7.35 2.17
C SER A 109 8.16 -8.82 2.11
N ALA A 110 8.89 -9.72 2.76
CA ALA A 110 8.54 -11.13 2.79
C ALA A 110 7.20 -11.37 3.52
N LEU A 111 6.97 -10.66 4.63
CA LEU A 111 5.72 -10.75 5.39
C LEU A 111 4.53 -10.21 4.59
N LEU A 112 4.71 -9.09 3.89
CA LEU A 112 3.71 -8.54 2.96
C LEU A 112 3.35 -9.56 1.88
N ILE A 113 4.34 -10.16 1.23
CA ILE A 113 4.12 -11.18 0.19
C ILE A 113 3.34 -12.38 0.75
N SER A 114 3.59 -12.79 2.00
CA SER A 114 2.82 -13.89 2.63
C SER A 114 1.33 -13.54 2.73
N ARG A 115 1.01 -12.33 3.23
CA ARG A 115 -0.37 -11.85 3.39
C ARG A 115 -1.10 -11.71 2.06
N VAL A 116 -0.40 -11.21 1.04
CA VAL A 116 -0.95 -11.12 -0.32
C VAL A 116 -1.26 -12.51 -0.88
N LYS A 117 -0.38 -13.50 -0.65
CA LYS A 117 -0.65 -14.88 -1.08
C LYS A 117 -1.85 -15.48 -0.36
N GLU A 118 -2.00 -15.20 0.93
CA GLU A 118 -3.17 -15.61 1.71
C GLU A 118 -4.45 -14.98 1.13
N LEU A 119 -4.45 -13.67 0.85
CA LEU A 119 -5.55 -12.97 0.19
C LEU A 119 -5.92 -13.65 -1.14
N LEU A 120 -4.94 -13.87 -2.02
CA LEU A 120 -5.16 -14.48 -3.33
C LEU A 120 -5.68 -15.92 -3.24
N ALA A 121 -5.31 -16.67 -2.20
CA ALA A 121 -5.82 -18.02 -1.97
C ALA A 121 -7.31 -18.04 -1.55
N HIS A 122 -7.80 -16.96 -0.94
CA HIS A 122 -9.21 -16.82 -0.54
C HIS A 122 -10.10 -16.29 -1.66
N ILE A 123 -9.52 -15.79 -2.75
CA ILE A 123 -10.24 -15.35 -3.93
C ILE A 123 -10.62 -16.59 -4.76
N PRO A 124 -11.92 -16.87 -4.98
CA PRO A 124 -12.32 -17.97 -5.83
C PRO A 124 -11.87 -17.72 -7.27
N THR A 125 -11.00 -18.59 -7.80
CA THR A 125 -10.72 -18.65 -9.24
C THR A 125 -11.93 -19.26 -9.95
N ASN A 126 -12.56 -18.47 -10.83
CA ASN A 126 -13.63 -18.92 -11.73
C ASN A 126 -13.11 -19.86 -12.81
#